data_AF-A0A365Z3U6-F1
#
_entry.id   AF-A0A365Z3U6-F1
#
_cell.length_a   1.000
_cell.length_b   1.000
_cell.length_c   1.000
_cell.angle_alpha   90.00
_cell.angle_beta   90.00
_cell.angle_gamma   90.00
#
_symmetry.space_group_name_H-M   'P 1'
#
loop_
_entity.id
_entity.type
_entity.pdbx_description
1 polymer ?
#
loop_
_entity_poly.entity_id
_entity_poly.type
_entity_poly.pdbx_seq_one_letter_code
_entity_poly.pdbx_strand_id
1 'polypeptide(L)'
;MDAWDALHQGTGREGFDSPERFDLTSLPKLTRREPARGPARFEHRSLVRPYARTGGRTRPGQDLQLESLVTTSERGRRYLGAATTVQRFICDLCVEVRSVAEVAAYSRLPLNVAKVIVDDLAAAGAVEIQQPGMLLTDRSSRDFMTRILDGLRAL
;
A
#
# COMPACT_ATOMS: atom_id res chain seq x y z
N MET A 1 -47.86 -33.58 5.45
CA MET A 1 -47.22 -32.76 4.39
C MET A 1 -45.99 -32.22 5.07
N ASP A 2 -44.90 -32.98 4.92
CA ASP A 2 -43.93 -33.14 6.00
C ASP A 2 -42.77 -32.15 5.85
N ALA A 3 -42.28 -31.69 7.01
CA ALA A 3 -41.25 -30.66 7.16
C ALA A 3 -39.92 -30.97 6.43
N TRP A 4 -39.75 -32.20 5.93
CA TRP A 4 -38.59 -32.65 5.17
C TRP A 4 -38.54 -32.10 3.73
N ASP A 5 -39.68 -31.85 3.08
CA ASP A 5 -39.70 -31.29 1.72
C ASP A 5 -39.27 -29.81 1.67
N ALA A 6 -39.41 -29.08 2.77
CA ALA A 6 -39.03 -27.67 2.87
C ALA A 6 -37.50 -27.46 2.93
N LEU A 7 -36.74 -28.45 3.38
CA LEU A 7 -35.27 -28.39 3.47
C LEU A 7 -34.57 -28.61 2.13
N HIS A 8 -35.25 -29.22 1.15
CA HIS A 8 -34.72 -29.47 -0.20
C HIS A 8 -35.24 -28.50 -1.26
N GLN A 9 -36.05 -27.51 -0.87
CA GLN A 9 -36.32 -26.37 -1.75
C GLN A 9 -35.05 -25.55 -1.86
N GLY A 10 -34.38 -25.65 -3.02
CA GLY A 10 -33.18 -24.91 -3.32
C GLY A 10 -33.37 -23.43 -2.98
N THR A 11 -32.66 -22.95 -1.95
CA THR A 11 -32.51 -21.52 -1.72
C THR A 11 -32.00 -20.96 -3.04
N GLY A 12 -32.66 -19.98 -3.68
CA GLY A 12 -32.43 -19.49 -5.05
C GLY A 12 -31.02 -18.93 -5.37
N ARG A 13 -30.00 -19.68 -4.99
CA ARG A 13 -28.55 -19.50 -5.09
C ARG A 13 -27.98 -20.33 -6.24
N GLU A 14 -28.79 -21.16 -6.91
CA GLU A 14 -28.37 -21.97 -8.05
C GLU A 14 -27.73 -21.11 -9.15
N GLY A 15 -28.27 -19.92 -9.42
CA GLY A 15 -27.65 -18.99 -10.37
C GLY A 15 -26.35 -18.34 -9.90
N PHE A 16 -26.04 -18.35 -8.60
CA PHE A 16 -24.80 -17.78 -8.05
C PHE A 16 -23.68 -18.82 -8.01
N ASP A 17 -24.02 -20.10 -7.81
CA ASP A 17 -23.09 -21.23 -7.74
C ASP A 17 -22.90 -21.94 -9.10
N SER A 18 -23.55 -21.45 -10.17
CA SER A 18 -23.36 -21.99 -11.52
C SER A 18 -21.90 -21.88 -11.97
N PRO A 19 -21.26 -23.00 -12.36
CA PRO A 19 -19.84 -23.01 -12.76
C PRO A 19 -19.56 -22.14 -13.99
N GLU A 20 -20.57 -21.94 -14.85
CA GLU A 20 -20.50 -21.11 -16.06
C GLU A 20 -20.25 -19.62 -15.75
N ARG A 21 -20.61 -19.16 -14.54
CA ARG A 21 -20.35 -17.77 -14.11
C ARG A 21 -18.86 -17.47 -13.93
N PHE A 22 -18.06 -18.49 -13.71
CA PHE A 22 -16.60 -18.40 -13.57
C PHE A 22 -15.88 -18.78 -14.87
N ASP A 23 -16.59 -18.90 -15.98
CA ASP A 23 -15.96 -19.13 -17.28
C ASP A 23 -15.15 -17.89 -17.71
N LEU A 24 -13.87 -17.91 -17.36
CA LEU A 24 -12.91 -16.85 -17.67
C LEU A 24 -12.63 -16.73 -19.17
N THR A 25 -13.08 -17.68 -20.00
CA THR A 25 -12.85 -17.67 -21.45
C THR A 25 -13.83 -16.77 -22.21
N SER A 26 -15.00 -16.52 -21.63
CA SER A 26 -16.04 -15.65 -22.21
C SER A 26 -15.98 -14.20 -21.70
N LEU A 27 -15.13 -13.91 -20.71
CA LEU A 27 -14.91 -12.55 -20.25
C LEU A 27 -14.29 -11.70 -21.38
N PRO A 28 -14.77 -10.47 -21.61
CA PRO A 28 -14.11 -9.55 -22.51
C PRO A 28 -12.66 -9.39 -22.04
N LYS A 29 -11.70 -9.53 -22.96
CA LYS A 29 -10.29 -9.27 -22.66
C LYS A 29 -10.22 -7.85 -22.08
N LEU A 30 -9.98 -7.72 -20.78
CA LEU A 30 -9.66 -6.44 -20.17
C LEU A 30 -8.50 -5.89 -20.99
N THR A 31 -8.77 -4.87 -21.81
CA THR A 31 -7.74 -4.13 -22.49
C THR A 31 -6.81 -3.68 -21.39
N ARG A 32 -5.58 -4.21 -21.39
CA ARG A 32 -4.59 -3.88 -20.39
C ARG A 32 -4.48 -2.36 -20.43
N ARG A 33 -5.05 -1.68 -19.43
CA ARG A 33 -4.93 -0.24 -19.32
C ARG A 33 -3.44 0.02 -19.25
N GLU A 34 -2.92 0.67 -20.27
CA GLU A 34 -1.51 1.04 -20.27
C GLU A 34 -1.34 1.93 -19.03
N PRO A 35 -0.48 1.54 -18.07
CA PRO A 35 -0.33 2.32 -16.87
C PRO A 35 0.08 3.72 -17.31
N ALA A 36 -0.59 4.74 -16.78
CA ALA A 36 -0.16 6.12 -16.96
C ALA A 36 1.34 6.19 -16.70
N ARG A 37 2.09 6.90 -17.56
CA ARG A 37 3.56 6.90 -17.52
C ARG A 37 4.04 7.32 -16.13
N GLY A 38 4.37 6.33 -15.31
CA GLY A 38 4.84 6.55 -13.95
C GLY A 38 6.27 7.07 -13.92
N PRO A 39 6.78 7.45 -12.74
CA PRO A 39 8.16 7.88 -12.58
C PRO A 39 9.16 6.86 -13.14
N ALA A 40 10.34 7.36 -13.51
CA ALA A 40 11.44 6.52 -13.94
C ALA A 40 11.73 5.45 -12.88
N ARG A 41 11.87 4.20 -13.32
CA ARG A 41 12.17 3.09 -12.42
C ARG A 41 13.66 3.07 -12.08
N PHE A 42 13.98 2.59 -10.89
CA PHE A 42 15.38 2.41 -10.50
C PHE A 42 16.03 1.30 -11.32
N GLU A 43 17.16 1.61 -11.93
CA GLU A 43 17.97 0.65 -12.68
C GLU A 43 19.06 0.07 -11.76
N HIS A 44 18.98 -1.23 -11.50
CA HIS A 44 19.95 -1.92 -10.65
C HIS A 44 21.24 -2.18 -11.42
N ARG A 45 22.21 -1.27 -11.32
CA ARG A 45 23.59 -1.51 -11.78
C ARG A 45 24.49 -2.22 -10.77
N SER A 46 23.94 -2.63 -9.62
CA SER A 46 24.71 -3.23 -8.52
C SER A 46 24.52 -4.75 -8.48
N LEU A 47 25.64 -5.48 -8.48
CA LEU A 47 25.71 -6.95 -8.32
C LEU A 47 25.40 -7.43 -6.88
N VAL A 48 25.17 -6.48 -5.96
CA VAL A 48 24.88 -6.79 -4.56
C VAL A 48 23.45 -7.29 -4.43
N ARG A 49 23.29 -8.45 -3.78
CA ARG A 49 21.97 -9.05 -3.48
C ARG A 49 21.09 -8.05 -2.71
N PRO A 50 19.78 -7.96 -2.98
CA PRO A 50 18.91 -6.97 -2.35
C PRO A 50 18.99 -6.93 -0.82
N TYR A 51 19.05 -8.08 -0.16
CA TYR A 51 19.12 -8.20 1.31
C TYR A 51 20.47 -7.80 1.93
N ALA A 52 21.55 -7.79 1.15
CA ALA A 52 22.82 -7.29 1.64
C ALA A 52 22.78 -5.76 1.85
N ARG A 53 21.84 -5.06 1.20
CA ARG A 53 21.66 -3.61 1.36
C ARG A 53 21.03 -3.22 2.70
N THR A 54 20.39 -4.14 3.40
CA THR A 54 19.77 -3.91 4.72
C THR A 54 20.65 -4.39 5.88
N GLY A 55 21.88 -4.85 5.59
CA GLY A 55 22.76 -5.45 6.60
C GLY A 55 22.21 -6.77 7.16
N GLY A 56 21.36 -7.47 6.42
CA GLY A 56 20.71 -8.71 6.88
C GLY A 56 19.41 -8.51 7.65
N ARG A 57 18.98 -7.27 7.93
CA ARG A 57 17.66 -7.02 8.52
C ARG A 57 16.56 -7.40 7.53
N THR A 58 15.58 -8.15 8.03
CA THR A 58 14.41 -8.62 7.26
C THR A 58 13.11 -7.97 7.70
N ARG A 59 13.13 -7.15 8.77
CA ARG A 59 11.97 -6.45 9.33
C ARG A 59 12.30 -4.98 9.61
N PRO A 60 11.40 -4.04 9.27
CA PRO A 60 11.49 -2.65 9.72
C PRO A 60 11.29 -2.56 11.24
N GLY A 61 11.74 -1.46 11.85
CA GLY A 61 11.57 -1.17 13.27
C GLY A 61 10.13 -0.83 13.66
N GLN A 62 9.35 -0.27 12.73
CA GLN A 62 7.91 -0.07 12.86
C GLN A 62 7.14 -0.89 11.81
N ASP A 63 5.91 -1.31 12.12
CA ASP A 63 5.09 -2.01 11.12
C ASP A 63 4.61 -1.03 10.04
N LEU A 64 5.02 -1.27 8.80
CA LEU A 64 4.67 -0.45 7.65
C LEU A 64 3.63 -1.19 6.81
N GLN A 65 2.43 -0.64 6.72
CA GLN A 65 1.39 -1.15 5.84
C GLN A 65 1.73 -0.85 4.37
N LEU A 66 1.12 -1.58 3.44
CA LEU A 66 1.43 -1.47 2.01
C LEU A 66 1.00 -0.10 1.45
N GLU A 67 -0.11 0.40 1.97
CA GLU A 67 -0.78 1.67 1.70
C GLU A 67 -0.24 2.84 2.52
N SER A 68 0.72 2.61 3.43
CA SER A 68 1.36 3.69 4.18
C SER A 68 2.00 4.69 3.23
N LEU A 69 1.71 5.97 3.43
CA LEU A 69 2.18 7.04 2.55
C LEU A 69 3.53 7.54 3.04
N VAL A 70 4.41 7.80 2.07
CA VAL A 70 5.77 8.26 2.29
C VAL A 70 5.96 9.56 1.53
N THR A 71 6.51 10.55 2.22
CA THR A 71 6.81 11.87 1.66
C THR A 71 8.24 12.26 2.03
N THR A 72 8.98 12.85 1.09
CA THR A 72 10.35 13.31 1.33
C THR A 72 10.36 14.62 2.12
N SER A 73 11.09 14.62 3.24
CA SER A 73 11.27 15.80 4.10
C SER A 73 12.22 16.82 3.46
N GLU A 74 12.36 18.03 4.03
CA GLU A 74 13.34 19.00 3.58
C GLU A 74 14.79 18.47 3.66
N ARG A 75 15.10 17.65 4.67
CA ARG A 75 16.39 16.97 4.80
C ARG A 75 16.61 15.97 3.67
N GLY A 76 15.59 15.17 3.36
CA GLY A 76 15.63 14.21 2.26
C GLY A 76 15.83 14.86 0.90
N ARG A 77 15.26 16.04 0.66
CA ARG A 77 15.49 16.84 -0.57
C ARG A 77 16.94 17.25 -0.76
N ARG A 78 17.71 17.35 0.34
CA ARG A 78 19.15 17.60 0.34
C ARG A 78 19.97 16.30 0.50
N TYR A 79 19.32 15.14 0.43
CA TYR A 79 19.86 13.80 0.68
C TYR A 79 20.54 13.62 2.05
N LEU A 80 20.21 14.46 3.02
CA LEU A 80 20.70 14.30 4.39
C LEU A 80 20.00 13.09 5.02
N GLY A 81 20.77 12.04 5.33
CA GLY A 81 20.25 10.74 5.78
C GLY A 81 20.09 9.70 4.66
N ALA A 82 20.37 10.05 3.41
CA ALA A 82 20.32 9.13 2.26
C ALA A 82 21.73 8.84 1.71
N ALA A 83 22.39 7.82 2.29
CA ALA A 83 23.76 7.48 1.97
C ALA A 83 23.91 6.78 0.61
N THR A 84 22.97 5.89 0.27
CA THR A 84 23.05 5.04 -0.92
C THR A 84 22.28 5.63 -2.11
N THR A 85 22.65 5.24 -3.34
CA THR A 85 21.93 5.64 -4.56
C THR A 85 20.45 5.23 -4.52
N VAL A 86 20.15 4.08 -3.92
CA VAL A 86 18.78 3.59 -3.74
C VAL A 86 18.00 4.49 -2.79
N GLN A 87 18.60 4.87 -1.66
CA GLN A 87 17.99 5.78 -0.70
C GLN A 87 17.71 7.15 -1.33
N ARG A 88 18.66 7.70 -2.10
CA ARG A 88 18.47 8.96 -2.82
C ARG A 88 17.35 8.88 -3.86
N PHE A 89 17.30 7.79 -4.62
CA PHE A 89 16.20 7.53 -5.54
C PHE A 89 14.85 7.48 -4.84
N ILE A 90 14.75 6.86 -3.66
CA ILE A 90 13.51 6.86 -2.87
C ILE A 90 13.17 8.28 -2.42
N CYS A 91 14.14 9.10 -2.01
CA CYS A 91 13.91 10.51 -1.71
C CYS A 91 13.39 11.29 -2.93
N ASP A 92 13.92 11.04 -4.13
CA ASP A 92 13.43 11.68 -5.36
C ASP A 92 12.01 11.24 -5.71
N LEU A 93 11.75 9.94 -5.60
CA LEU A 93 10.46 9.33 -5.88
C LEU A 93 9.35 9.86 -4.96
N CYS A 94 9.67 10.02 -3.67
CA CYS A 94 8.73 10.46 -2.64
C CYS A 94 8.63 11.99 -2.50
N VAL A 95 9.20 12.78 -3.43
CA VAL A 95 8.91 14.22 -3.53
C VAL A 95 7.41 14.45 -3.75
N GLU A 96 6.80 13.58 -4.54
CA GLU A 96 5.35 13.37 -4.57
C GLU A 96 5.00 12.28 -3.56
N VAL A 97 3.84 12.38 -2.91
CA VAL A 97 3.40 11.38 -1.93
C VAL A 97 3.24 10.02 -2.63
N ARG A 98 3.88 8.97 -2.08
CA ARG A 98 3.82 7.60 -2.62
C ARG A 98 3.55 6.59 -1.54
N SER A 99 2.78 5.55 -1.85
CA SER A 99 2.62 4.40 -0.97
C SER A 99 3.89 3.55 -0.91
N VAL A 100 4.08 2.80 0.19
CA VAL A 100 5.17 1.80 0.30
C VAL A 100 5.13 0.78 -0.86
N ALA A 101 3.93 0.43 -1.33
CA ALA A 101 3.72 -0.43 -2.50
C ALA A 101 4.38 0.15 -3.75
N GLU A 102 4.11 1.42 -4.04
CA GLU A 102 4.67 2.13 -5.18
C GLU A 102 6.18 2.28 -5.04
N VAL A 103 6.67 2.59 -3.83
CA VAL A 103 8.11 2.66 -3.58
C VAL A 103 8.79 1.34 -3.95
N ALA A 104 8.25 0.19 -3.51
CA ALA A 104 8.80 -1.12 -3.88
C ALA A 104 8.75 -1.36 -5.40
N ALA A 105 7.63 -1.01 -6.04
CA ALA A 105 7.42 -1.21 -7.47
C ALA A 105 8.39 -0.37 -8.34
N TYR A 106 8.56 0.92 -8.02
CA TYR A 106 9.41 1.83 -8.79
C TYR A 106 10.90 1.63 -8.48
N SER A 107 11.26 1.29 -7.24
CA SER A 107 12.65 0.96 -6.88
C SER A 107 13.09 -0.45 -7.31
N ARG A 108 12.14 -1.28 -7.80
CA ARG A 108 12.35 -2.69 -8.14
C ARG A 108 13.01 -3.47 -7.00
N LEU A 109 12.55 -3.23 -5.77
CA LEU A 109 13.02 -3.93 -4.58
C LEU A 109 11.96 -4.93 -4.10
N PRO A 110 12.39 -6.06 -3.49
CA PRO A 110 11.46 -6.87 -2.71
C PRO A 110 10.78 -5.99 -1.66
N LEU A 111 9.47 -6.20 -1.44
CA LEU A 111 8.66 -5.35 -0.56
C LEU A 111 9.29 -5.17 0.83
N ASN A 112 9.81 -6.24 1.43
CA ASN A 112 10.44 -6.17 2.75
C ASN A 112 11.73 -5.35 2.75
N VAL A 113 12.50 -5.38 1.65
CA VAL A 113 13.71 -4.55 1.51
C VAL A 113 13.32 -3.08 1.38
N ALA A 114 12.28 -2.77 0.60
CA ALA A 114 11.77 -1.41 0.50
C ALA A 114 11.29 -0.89 1.86
N LYS A 115 10.52 -1.69 2.62
CA LYS A 115 10.07 -1.34 3.98
C LYS A 115 11.24 -1.01 4.91
N VAL A 116 12.27 -1.84 4.93
CA VAL A 116 13.45 -1.60 5.79
C VAL A 116 14.16 -0.31 5.38
N ILE A 117 14.36 -0.06 4.09
CA ILE A 117 15.04 1.15 3.63
C ILE A 117 14.20 2.41 3.91
N VAL A 118 12.88 2.34 3.76
CA VAL A 118 11.96 3.45 4.10
C VAL A 118 12.01 3.74 5.59
N ASP A 119 12.00 2.71 6.44
CA ASP A 119 12.14 2.85 7.89
C ASP A 119 13.49 3.48 8.29
N ASP A 120 14.59 3.08 7.64
CA ASP A 120 15.90 3.69 7.85
C ASP A 120 15.93 5.16 7.47
N LEU A 121 15.31 5.51 6.33
CA LEU A 121 15.18 6.89 5.89
C LEU A 121 14.33 7.72 6.86
N ALA A 122 13.26 7.12 7.41
CA ALA A 122 12.42 7.78 8.40
C ALA A 122 13.17 7.99 9.72
N ALA A 123 13.91 6.99 10.19
CA ALA A 123 14.77 7.10 11.37
C ALA A 123 15.86 8.17 11.19
N ALA A 124 16.37 8.35 9.97
CA ALA A 124 17.33 9.42 9.63
C ALA A 124 16.67 10.80 9.39
N GLY A 125 15.34 10.88 9.43
CA GLY A 125 14.55 12.09 9.17
C GLY A 125 14.57 12.55 7.70
N ALA A 126 14.94 11.67 6.77
CA ALA A 126 14.98 11.94 5.34
C ALA A 126 13.59 11.79 4.67
N VAL A 127 12.71 10.97 5.24
CA VAL A 127 11.32 10.83 4.81
C VAL A 127 10.40 10.85 6.02
N GLU A 128 9.14 11.17 5.77
CA GLU A 128 8.04 11.11 6.74
C GLU A 128 7.06 10.02 6.30
N ILE A 129 6.50 9.30 7.26
CA ILE A 129 5.57 8.19 7.03
C ILE A 129 4.22 8.54 7.66
N GLN A 130 3.16 8.49 6.86
CA GLN A 130 1.79 8.70 7.29
C GLN A 130 1.03 7.37 7.20
N GLN A 131 0.58 6.85 8.34
CA GLN A 131 -0.17 5.60 8.39
C GLN A 131 -1.68 5.87 8.25
N PRO A 132 -2.35 5.34 7.20
CA PRO A 132 -3.78 5.46 7.06
C PRO A 132 -4.46 4.63 8.17
N GLY A 133 -5.08 5.30 9.13
CA GLY A 133 -5.78 4.66 10.25
C GLY A 133 -5.45 5.27 11.61
N MET A 134 -4.29 5.93 11.76
CA MET A 134 -3.92 6.57 13.03
C MET A 134 -4.87 7.72 13.40
N LEU A 135 -5.47 8.38 12.40
CA LEU A 135 -6.47 9.42 12.60
C LEU A 135 -7.78 8.87 13.18
N LEU A 136 -8.25 7.68 12.80
CA LEU A 136 -9.55 7.14 13.24
C LEU A 136 -9.52 6.53 14.65
N THR A 137 -8.33 6.24 15.15
CA THR A 137 -8.13 5.73 16.52
C THR A 137 -7.96 6.83 17.56
N ASP A 138 -7.75 8.08 17.14
CA ASP A 138 -7.68 9.20 18.07
C ASP A 138 -9.08 9.53 18.60
N ARG A 139 -9.18 9.70 19.92
CA ARG A 139 -10.42 10.07 20.62
C ARG A 139 -10.98 11.37 20.04
N SER A 140 -10.09 12.30 19.68
CA SER A 140 -10.44 13.59 19.06
C SER A 140 -11.19 13.44 17.73
N SER A 141 -10.84 12.43 16.93
CA SER A 141 -11.42 12.22 15.60
C SER A 141 -12.77 11.52 15.69
N ARG A 142 -12.98 10.66 16.68
CA ARG A 142 -14.30 10.10 16.99
C ARG A 142 -15.27 11.18 17.45
N ASP A 143 -14.83 12.02 18.39
CA ASP A 143 -15.65 13.13 18.88
C ASP A 143 -16.02 14.10 17.74
N PHE A 144 -15.09 14.36 16.83
CA PHE A 144 -15.35 15.16 15.63
C PHE A 144 -16.39 14.51 14.70
N MET A 145 -16.26 13.22 14.40
CA MET A 145 -17.24 12.50 13.58
C MET A 145 -18.63 12.50 14.24
N THR A 146 -18.70 12.30 15.56
CA THR A 146 -19.97 12.37 16.31
C THR A 146 -20.61 13.75 16.16
N ARG A 147 -19.83 14.83 16.29
CA ARG A 147 -20.34 16.20 16.09
C ARG A 147 -20.86 16.44 14.67
N ILE A 148 -20.16 15.94 13.64
CA ILE A 148 -20.65 16.03 12.25
C ILE A 148 -21.99 15.30 12.12
N LEU A 149 -22.09 14.10 12.67
CA LEU A 149 -23.29 13.26 12.60
C LEU A 149 -24.49 13.92 13.29
N ASP A 150 -24.26 14.51 14.46
CA ASP A 150 -25.29 15.25 15.18
C ASP A 150 -25.74 16.49 14.39
N GLY A 151 -24.80 17.20 13.75
CA GLY A 151 -25.09 18.33 12.87
C GLY A 151 -25.93 17.94 11.64
N LEU A 152 -25.67 16.78 11.04
CA LEU A 152 -26.45 16.28 9.89
C LEU A 152 -27.85 15.78 10.28
N ARG A 153 -28.04 15.31 11.52
CA ARG A 153 -29.34 14.84 12.03
C ARG A 153 -30.27 15.95 12.52
N ALA A 154 -29.71 17.12 12.80
CA ALA A 154 -30.46 18.30 13.26
C ALA A 154 -31.07 19.13 12.10
N LEU A 155 -30.92 18.65 10.85
CA LEU A 155 -31.49 19.21 9.63
C LEU A 155 -32.65 18.33 9.15
#